data_AF-A0A5D8YJ15-F1
#
_entry.id   AF-A0A5D8YJ15-F1
#
_cell.length_a   1.000
_cell.length_b   1.000
_cell.length_c   1.000
_cell.angle_alpha   90.00
_cell.angle_beta   90.00
_cell.angle_gamma   90.00
#
_symmetry.space_group_name_H-M   'P 1'
#
loop_
_entity.id
_entity.type
_entity.pdbx_description
1 polymer ?
#
loop_
_entity_poly.entity_id
_entity_poly.type
_entity_poly.pdbx_seq_one_letter_code
_entity_poly.pdbx_strand_id
1 'polypeptide(L)' 'SGPVRVEVRALGTDDAVRWLLDGRLVASSQGSAPTRLALDEPGPHALTAIAESGAWARIGFRVLSR' A
#
# COMPACT_ATOMS: atom_id res chain seq x y z
N SER A 1 6.82 -18.52 9.74
CA SER A 1 7.47 -17.38 9.08
C SER A 1 6.82 -16.10 9.58
N GLY A 2 7.58 -15.04 9.87
CA GLY A 2 7.00 -13.74 10.20
C GLY A 2 6.51 -13.00 8.95
N PRO A 3 5.75 -11.91 9.11
CA PRO A 3 5.21 -11.16 7.98
C PRO A 3 6.31 -10.48 7.17
N VAL A 4 6.08 -10.33 5.87
CA VAL A 4 6.96 -9.53 5.00
C VAL A 4 6.65 -8.06 5.26
N ARG A 5 7.67 -7.28 5.64
CA ARG A 5 7.52 -5.84 5.86
C ARG A 5 8.05 -5.06 4.67
N VAL A 6 7.25 -4.13 4.18
CA VAL A 6 7.62 -3.24 3.08
C VAL A 6 7.41 -1.79 3.47
N GLU A 7 8.18 -0.89 2.85
CA GLU A 7 7.94 0.55 2.86
C GLU A 7 7.44 0.97 1.48
N VAL A 8 6.38 1.79 1.45
CA VAL A 8 5.80 2.35 0.24
C VAL A 8 5.65 3.86 0.37
N ARG A 9 5.63 4.55 -0.78
CA ARG A 9 5.47 6.01 -0.88
C ARG A 9 4.56 6.34 -2.06
N ALA A 10 3.64 7.28 -1.87
CA ALA A 10 2.81 7.80 -2.94
C ALA A 10 3.55 8.97 -3.60
N LEU A 11 4.17 8.69 -4.75
CA LEU A 11 4.93 9.70 -5.49
C LEU A 11 3.96 10.56 -6.31
N GLY A 12 4.26 11.86 -6.44
CA GLY A 12 3.51 12.77 -7.30
C GLY A 12 2.25 13.39 -6.69
N THR A 13 2.06 13.26 -5.38
CA THR A 13 1.02 14.00 -4.63
C THR A 13 1.55 14.44 -3.27
N ASP A 14 1.07 15.58 -2.79
CA ASP A 14 1.24 16.07 -1.43
C ASP A 14 -0.03 15.90 -0.59
N ASP A 15 -1.11 15.36 -1.17
CA ASP A 15 -2.42 15.16 -0.53
C ASP A 15 -2.40 14.03 0.50
N ALA A 16 -3.42 13.95 1.34
CA ALA A 16 -3.65 12.74 2.15
C ALA A 16 -3.91 11.53 1.25
N VAL A 17 -3.27 10.40 1.55
CA VAL A 17 -3.37 9.16 0.77
C VAL A 17 -3.91 8.04 1.64
N ARG A 18 -4.94 7.35 1.15
CA ARG A 18 -5.44 6.09 1.71
C ARG A 18 -4.81 4.91 0.98
N TRP A 19 -4.32 3.94 1.75
CA TRP A 19 -3.71 2.72 1.24
C TRP A 19 -4.67 1.55 1.42
N LEU A 20 -5.09 0.93 0.32
CA LEU A 20 -5.99 -0.22 0.32
C LEU A 20 -5.23 -1.48 -0.12
N LEU A 21 -5.14 -2.48 0.75
CA LEU A 21 -4.69 -3.82 0.39
C LEU A 21 -5.92 -4.67 0.08
N ASP A 22 -6.03 -5.12 -1.17
CA ASP A 22 -7.16 -5.90 -1.67
C ASP A 22 -8.53 -5.24 -1.39
N GLY A 23 -8.55 -3.91 -1.47
CA GLY A 23 -9.73 -3.08 -1.23
C GLY A 23 -9.97 -2.72 0.24
N ARG A 24 -9.22 -3.28 1.19
CA ARG A 24 -9.32 -2.97 2.61
C ARG A 24 -8.33 -1.89 3.02
N LEU A 25 -8.79 -0.85 3.72
CA LEU A 25 -7.93 0.19 4.27
C LEU A 25 -6.93 -0.40 5.27
N VAL A 26 -5.64 -0.22 5.00
CA VAL A 26 -4.55 -0.74 5.86
C VAL A 26 -3.64 0.36 6.41
N ALA A 27 -3.61 1.53 5.77
CA ALA A 27 -2.82 2.67 6.25
C ALA A 27 -3.30 3.99 5.62
N SER A 28 -2.78 5.09 6.15
CA SER A 28 -2.86 6.43 5.56
C SER A 28 -1.52 7.15 5.68
N SER A 29 -1.24 8.06 4.76
CA SER A 29 -0.04 8.93 4.78
C SER A 29 -0.33 10.32 4.26
N GLN A 30 0.56 11.27 4.53
CA GLN A 30 0.58 12.58 3.86
C GLN A 30 1.54 12.53 2.68
N GLY A 31 1.04 12.75 1.46
CA GLY A 31 1.82 12.76 0.23
C GLY A 31 2.78 11.58 0.11
N SER A 32 4.04 11.89 -0.18
CA SER A 32 5.13 10.93 -0.32
C SER A 32 5.75 10.44 1.01
N ALA A 33 5.12 10.72 2.16
CA ALA A 33 5.60 10.22 3.45
C ALA A 33 5.69 8.68 3.46
N PRO A 34 6.76 8.09 4.02
CA PRO A 34 6.94 6.65 4.07
C PRO A 34 5.83 5.96 4.86
N THR A 35 5.28 4.89 4.28
CA THR A 35 4.27 4.05 4.94
C THR A 35 4.78 2.62 5.04
N ARG A 36 4.84 2.08 6.26
CA ARG A 36 5.21 0.68 6.48
C ARG A 36 3.98 -0.21 6.48
N LEU A 37 4.01 -1.28 5.70
CA LEU A 37 2.95 -2.29 5.63
C LEU A 37 3.51 -3.66 6.04
N ALA A 38 2.69 -4.42 6.76
CA ALA A 38 2.93 -5.83 7.02
C ALA A 38 2.07 -6.67 6.07
N LEU A 39 2.70 -7.58 5.34
CA LEU A 39 2.09 -8.48 4.38
C LEU A 39 2.14 -9.89 4.96
N ASP A 40 1.01 -10.32 5.51
CA ASP A 40 0.93 -11.49 6.38
C ASP A 40 0.44 -12.74 5.63
N GLU A 41 -0.27 -12.53 4.52
CA GLU A 41 -0.87 -13.58 3.71
C GLU A 41 0.01 -13.88 2.49
N PRO A 42 0.39 -15.16 2.25
CA PRO A 42 0.97 -15.58 0.98
C PRO A 42 -0.08 -15.58 -0.13
N GLY A 43 0.33 -15.23 -1.35
CA GLY A 43 -0.56 -15.23 -2.51
C GLY A 43 -0.52 -13.92 -3.31
N PRO A 44 -1.38 -13.80 -4.33
CA PRO A 44 -1.54 -12.57 -5.10
C PRO A 44 -2.26 -11.50 -4.28
N HIS A 45 -1.76 -10.28 -4.34
CA HIS A 45 -2.34 -9.11 -3.69
C HIS A 45 -2.27 -7.91 -4.61
N ALA A 46 -3.03 -6.88 -4.27
CA ALA A 46 -2.88 -5.58 -4.87
C ALA A 46 -3.02 -4.44 -3.86
N LEU A 47 -2.08 -3.51 -3.96
CA LEU A 47 -2.07 -2.29 -3.16
C LEU A 47 -2.55 -1.13 -4.04
N THR A 48 -3.54 -0.41 -3.55
CA THR A 48 -4.08 0.80 -4.19
C THR A 48 -3.80 2.01 -3.30
N ALA A 49 -3.21 3.05 -3.87
CA ALA A 49 -3.08 4.36 -3.24
C ALA A 49 -4.16 5.28 -3.82
N ILE A 50 -4.95 5.92 -2.97
CA ILE A 50 -5.99 6.89 -3.38
C ILE A 50 -5.71 8.20 -2.64
N ALA A 51 -5.33 9.24 -3.39
CA ALA A 51 -5.18 10.59 -2.88
C ALA A 51 -6.55 11.24 -2.63
N GLU A 52 -6.61 12.21 -1.73
CA GLU A 52 -7.82 13.00 -1.45
C GLU A 52 -8.39 13.67 -2.70
N SER A 53 -7.52 14.11 -3.62
CA SER A 53 -7.88 14.65 -4.94
C SER A 53 -8.57 13.64 -5.87
N GLY A 54 -8.61 12.36 -5.51
CA GLY A 54 -9.17 11.28 -6.32
C GLY A 54 -8.17 10.65 -7.31
N ALA A 55 -6.96 11.21 -7.44
CA ALA A 55 -5.87 10.54 -8.14
C ALA A 55 -5.55 9.20 -7.48
N TRP A 56 -5.25 8.17 -8.27
CA TRP A 56 -4.98 6.84 -7.75
C TRP A 56 -3.96 6.08 -8.57
N ALA A 57 -3.30 5.12 -7.92
CA ALA A 57 -2.42 4.15 -8.54
C ALA A 57 -2.62 2.76 -7.91
N ARG A 58 -2.41 1.70 -8.69
CA ARG A 58 -2.53 0.31 -8.22
C ARG A 58 -1.34 -0.51 -8.68
N ILE A 59 -0.76 -1.27 -7.76
CA ILE A 59 0.28 -2.26 -8.05
C ILE A 59 -0.21 -3.66 -7.67
N GLY A 60 0.01 -4.62 -8.56
CA GLY A 60 -0.20 -6.05 -8.28
C GLY A 60 1.13 -6.70 -7.90
N PHE A 61 1.11 -7.59 -6.90
CA PHE A 61 2.30 -8.32 -6.46
C PHE A 61 1.90 -9.70 -5.91
N ARG A 62 2.90 -10.56 -5.66
CA ARG A 62 2.71 -11.85 -4.99
C ARG A 62 3.61 -11.93 -3.77
N VAL A 63 3.04 -12.28 -2.62
CA VAL A 63 3.78 -12.67 -1.42
C VAL A 63 4.08 -14.16 -1.52
N LEU A 64 5.35 -14.53 -1.42
CA LEU A 64 5.77 -15.93 -1.48
C LEU A 64 5.75 -16.56 -0.09
N SER A 65 5.27 -17.79 0.03
CA SER A 65 5.49 -18.60 1.23
C SER A 65 6.97 -18.93 1.36
N ARG A 66 7.51 -18.80 2.58
CA ARG A 66 8.86 -19.27 2.91
C ARG A 66 8.89 -20.76 3.15
#